data_AF-K1XRL9-F1
#
_entry.id   AF-K1XRL9-F1
#
_cell.length_a   1.000
_cell.length_b   1.000
_cell.length_c   1.000
_cell.angle_alpha   90.00
_cell.angle_beta   90.00
_cell.angle_gamma   90.00
#
_symmetry.space_group_name_H-M   'P 1'
#
loop_
_entity.id
_entity.type
_entity.pdbx_description
1 polymer ?
#
loop_
_entity_poly.entity_id
_entity_poly.type
_entity_poly.pdbx_seq_one_letter_code
_entity_poly.pdbx_strand_id
1 'polypeptide(L)'
;MITSQFKTCLYSIFLLLTFSLNAEDLSLSLGTTTGQPGNTITIKLNLTHTVQPPTAVAFNLDINYDPNVLENPSIVLNTQLVTNKEIAQNKISDGKLRIICYGINQDIISQGAIADISFKVKTTAVIGTTQVSISDVVVANANASAIVSTKTDNSVTIQQNSLQPPQFVNITIVNN
;
A
#
# COMPACT_ATOMS: atom_id res chain seq x y z
N MET A 1 42.79 55.13 9.92
CA MET A 1 41.88 54.12 10.50
C MET A 1 40.60 54.03 9.68
N ILE A 2 40.60 53.32 8.55
CA ILE A 2 39.38 52.86 7.87
C ILE A 2 39.72 51.49 7.27
N THR A 3 39.68 50.47 8.12
CA THR A 3 39.84 49.06 7.73
C THR A 3 38.93 48.23 8.63
N SER A 4 37.61 48.26 8.40
CA SER A 4 36.68 47.27 8.97
C SER A 4 35.24 47.52 8.50
N GLN A 5 34.94 47.43 7.20
CA GLN A 5 33.53 47.27 6.76
C GLN A 5 33.35 46.30 5.57
N PHE A 6 34.41 45.68 5.05
CA PHE A 6 34.32 44.81 3.88
C PHE A 6 34.41 43.30 4.16
N LYS A 7 34.58 42.88 5.42
CA LYS A 7 34.74 41.45 5.79
C LYS A 7 33.54 40.83 6.50
N THR A 8 32.51 41.60 6.85
CA THR A 8 31.35 41.09 7.60
C THR A 8 30.24 40.56 6.68
N CYS A 9 30.29 40.84 5.37
CA CYS A 9 29.29 40.35 4.43
C CYS A 9 29.56 38.90 3.95
N LEU A 10 30.77 38.38 4.19
CA LEU A 10 31.19 37.06 3.70
C LEU A 10 30.83 35.89 4.65
N TYR A 11 30.30 36.19 5.84
CA TYR A 11 29.90 35.17 6.83
C TYR A 11 28.39 35.08 7.06
N SER A 12 27.58 35.81 6.29
CA SER A 12 26.11 35.69 6.33
C SER A 12 25.54 34.71 5.29
N ILE A 13 26.38 34.18 4.39
CA ILE A 13 26.06 33.00 3.57
C ILE A 13 26.47 31.73 4.34
N PHE A 14 26.02 31.66 5.59
CA PHE A 14 25.92 30.40 6.31
C PHE A 14 24.68 29.68 5.75
N LEU A 15 24.93 28.82 4.76
CA LEU A 15 24.24 27.54 4.65
C LEU A 15 22.71 27.59 4.77
N LEU A 16 22.04 28.31 3.88
CA LEU A 16 20.74 27.86 3.39
C LEU A 16 21.01 26.73 2.40
N LEU A 17 21.38 25.56 2.94
CA LEU A 17 21.15 24.30 2.26
C LEU A 17 19.62 24.20 2.19
N THR A 18 19.03 24.77 1.14
CA THR A 18 17.63 24.54 0.84
C THR A 18 17.56 23.06 0.47
N PHE A 19 17.28 22.21 1.46
CA PHE A 19 16.69 20.92 1.18
C PHE A 19 15.40 21.23 0.44
N SER A 20 15.44 21.16 -0.89
CA SER A 20 14.23 21.05 -1.68
C SER A 20 13.58 19.75 -1.24
N LEU A 21 12.67 19.84 -0.26
CA LEU A 21 11.64 18.83 -0.07
C LEU A 21 10.88 18.84 -1.40
N ASN A 22 11.20 17.89 -2.27
CA ASN A 22 10.36 17.64 -3.43
C ASN A 22 8.98 17.36 -2.86
N ALA A 23 8.02 18.24 -3.16
CA ALA A 23 6.64 17.98 -2.83
C ALA A 23 6.25 16.71 -3.60
N GLU A 24 5.76 15.72 -2.86
CA GLU A 24 5.24 14.50 -3.45
C GLU A 24 3.93 14.84 -4.15
N ASP A 25 3.72 14.29 -5.33
CA ASP A 25 2.52 14.57 -6.15
C ASP A 25 1.41 13.54 -5.88
N LEU A 26 1.79 12.39 -5.32
CA LEU A 26 0.91 11.26 -5.08
C LEU A 26 1.38 10.41 -3.89
N SER A 27 0.44 9.77 -3.20
CA SER A 27 0.75 8.75 -2.19
C SER A 27 -0.03 7.45 -2.43
N LEU A 28 0.65 6.33 -2.19
CA LEU A 28 0.07 4.99 -2.18
C LEU A 28 0.08 4.44 -0.76
N SER A 29 -1.01 3.79 -0.32
CA SER A 29 -1.05 3.19 1.01
C SER A 29 -1.80 1.88 1.05
N LEU A 30 -1.32 0.96 1.88
CA LEU A 30 -2.00 -0.28 2.18
C LEU A 30 -2.86 -0.12 3.44
N GLY A 31 -4.15 -0.46 3.34
CA GLY A 31 -5.07 -0.43 4.48
C GLY A 31 -4.77 -1.51 5.51
N THR A 32 -5.11 -1.26 6.78
CA THR A 32 -4.91 -2.24 7.85
C THR A 32 -5.95 -3.36 7.79
N THR A 33 -5.55 -4.57 8.20
CA THR A 33 -6.46 -5.71 8.29
C THR A 33 -6.04 -6.66 9.41
N THR A 34 -7.02 -7.39 9.94
CA THR A 34 -6.81 -8.52 10.83
C THR A 34 -7.19 -9.81 10.12
N GLY A 35 -6.58 -10.93 10.49
CA GLY A 35 -6.81 -12.23 9.89
C GLY A 35 -6.64 -13.37 10.88
N GLN A 36 -7.10 -14.55 10.48
CA GLN A 36 -6.97 -15.79 11.24
C GLN A 36 -6.32 -16.85 10.34
N PRO A 37 -5.51 -17.78 10.91
CA PRO A 37 -4.95 -18.89 10.15
C PRO A 37 -6.03 -19.67 9.38
N GLY A 38 -5.81 -19.88 8.08
CA GLY A 38 -6.73 -20.58 7.18
C GLY A 38 -7.71 -19.69 6.42
N ASN A 39 -7.92 -18.44 6.85
CA ASN A 39 -8.83 -17.50 6.19
C ASN A 39 -8.14 -16.65 5.12
N THR A 40 -8.92 -16.10 4.20
CA THR A 40 -8.47 -15.06 3.26
C THR A 40 -8.65 -13.68 3.90
N ILE A 41 -7.61 -12.85 3.80
CA ILE A 41 -7.65 -11.44 4.15
C ILE A 41 -7.60 -10.59 2.88
N THR A 42 -8.14 -9.37 2.96
CA THR A 42 -8.10 -8.40 1.86
C THR A 42 -7.54 -7.08 2.37
N ILE A 43 -6.52 -6.59 1.68
CA ILE A 43 -5.81 -5.34 1.94
C ILE A 43 -6.16 -4.37 0.81
N LYS A 44 -6.70 -3.20 1.16
CA LYS A 44 -6.99 -2.15 0.19
C LYS A 44 -5.72 -1.41 -0.21
N LEU A 45 -5.45 -1.29 -1.49
CA LEU A 45 -4.46 -0.37 -2.04
C LEU A 45 -5.16 0.97 -2.32
N ASN A 46 -4.76 2.00 -1.59
CA ASN A 46 -5.29 3.35 -1.76
C ASN A 46 -4.31 4.23 -2.55
N LEU A 47 -4.85 5.14 -3.33
CA LEU A 47 -4.13 6.18 -4.05
C LEU A 47 -4.70 7.55 -3.66
N THR A 48 -3.82 8.49 -3.33
CA THR A 48 -4.21 9.89 -3.05
C THR A 48 -3.37 10.83 -3.90
N HIS A 49 -4.01 11.78 -4.58
CA HIS A 49 -3.30 12.86 -5.28
C HIS A 49 -3.09 14.01 -4.30
N THR A 50 -1.85 14.43 -4.10
CA THR A 50 -1.49 15.56 -3.22
C THR A 50 -1.38 16.87 -3.99
N VAL A 51 -1.23 16.80 -5.31
CA VAL A 51 -1.23 17.95 -6.23
C VAL A 51 -2.44 17.89 -7.16
N GLN A 52 -2.95 19.06 -7.55
CA GLN A 52 -4.09 19.21 -8.45
C GLN A 52 -3.69 20.04 -9.69
N PRO A 53 -4.14 19.66 -10.90
CA PRO A 53 -5.01 18.53 -11.22
C PRO A 53 -4.28 17.16 -11.11
N PRO A 54 -5.01 16.06 -10.88
CA PRO A 54 -4.43 14.72 -10.82
C PRO A 54 -3.90 14.30 -12.20
N THR A 55 -2.77 13.60 -12.23
CA THR A 55 -2.10 13.25 -13.50
C THR A 55 -1.78 11.78 -13.68
N ALA A 56 -1.97 10.93 -12.66
CA ALA A 56 -1.64 9.50 -12.74
C ALA A 56 -2.57 8.75 -13.69
N VAL A 57 -1.99 8.03 -14.65
CA VAL A 57 -2.73 7.20 -15.63
C VAL A 57 -2.31 5.73 -15.62
N ALA A 58 -1.14 5.41 -15.06
CA ALA A 58 -0.63 4.05 -14.96
C ALA A 58 0.28 3.90 -13.74
N PHE A 59 0.41 2.68 -13.24
CA PHE A 59 1.39 2.38 -12.20
C PHE A 59 1.95 0.97 -12.32
N ASN A 60 3.18 0.82 -11.84
CA ASN A 60 3.81 -0.46 -11.52
C ASN A 60 4.29 -0.40 -10.08
N LEU A 61 4.08 -1.48 -9.33
CA LEU A 61 4.61 -1.64 -7.98
C LEU A 61 4.77 -3.10 -7.63
N ASP A 62 5.59 -3.34 -6.62
CA ASP A 62 5.74 -4.64 -5.99
C ASP A 62 5.12 -4.64 -4.58
N ILE A 63 4.47 -5.74 -4.24
CA ILE A 63 3.97 -6.05 -2.91
C ILE A 63 4.85 -7.13 -2.32
N ASN A 64 5.55 -6.80 -1.24
CA ASN A 64 6.38 -7.72 -0.48
C ASN A 64 5.58 -8.22 0.73
N TYR A 65 5.64 -9.51 1.00
CA TYR A 65 4.94 -10.18 2.08
C TYR A 65 5.78 -11.33 2.65
N ASP A 66 5.49 -11.77 3.88
CA ASP A 66 6.14 -12.96 4.44
C ASP A 66 5.50 -14.24 3.87
N PRO A 67 6.22 -15.01 3.03
CA PRO A 67 5.68 -16.24 2.45
C PRO A 67 5.51 -17.37 3.47
N ASN A 68 6.02 -17.25 4.69
CA ASN A 68 5.76 -18.20 5.77
C ASN A 68 4.41 -17.97 6.44
N VAL A 69 3.80 -16.79 6.24
CA VAL A 69 2.52 -16.39 6.85
C VAL A 69 1.41 -16.26 5.82
N LEU A 70 1.70 -15.67 4.66
CA LEU A 70 0.73 -15.37 3.61
C LEU A 70 1.05 -16.15 2.32
N GLU A 71 0.01 -16.62 1.64
CA GLU A 71 0.11 -17.37 0.38
C GLU A 71 -0.96 -16.96 -0.63
N ASN A 72 -0.76 -17.38 -1.88
CA ASN A 72 -1.68 -17.19 -3.01
C ASN A 72 -2.16 -15.73 -3.15
N PRO A 73 -1.23 -14.77 -3.34
CA PRO A 73 -1.60 -13.38 -3.52
C PRO A 73 -2.42 -13.21 -4.82
N SER A 74 -3.43 -12.35 -4.77
CA SER A 74 -4.23 -11.96 -5.93
C SER A 74 -4.67 -10.50 -5.81
N ILE A 75 -4.96 -9.87 -6.95
CA ILE A 75 -5.44 -8.48 -6.99
C ILE A 75 -6.69 -8.35 -7.86
N VAL A 76 -7.61 -7.48 -7.44
CA VAL A 76 -8.77 -7.04 -8.21
C VAL A 76 -8.81 -5.51 -8.20
N LEU A 77 -8.90 -4.89 -9.39
CA LEU A 77 -9.04 -3.43 -9.51
C LEU A 77 -10.45 -2.96 -9.17
N ASN A 78 -10.54 -1.76 -8.62
CA ASN A 78 -11.79 -1.01 -8.55
C ASN A 78 -12.07 -0.34 -9.91
N THR A 79 -12.94 -0.94 -10.71
CA THR A 79 -13.22 -0.51 -12.08
C THR A 79 -13.81 0.89 -12.19
N GLN A 80 -14.38 1.45 -11.10
CA GLN A 80 -14.92 2.81 -11.08
C GLN A 80 -13.82 3.87 -10.90
N LEU A 81 -12.73 3.52 -10.20
CA LEU A 81 -11.61 4.44 -9.97
C LEU A 81 -10.49 4.28 -10.99
N VAL A 82 -10.45 3.12 -11.65
CA VAL A 82 -9.39 2.72 -12.58
C VAL A 82 -10.01 2.40 -13.95
N THR A 83 -10.82 3.34 -14.45
CA THR A 83 -11.65 3.17 -15.65
C THR A 83 -10.81 2.86 -16.90
N ASN A 84 -11.28 1.90 -17.69
CA ASN A 84 -10.67 1.45 -18.95
C ASN A 84 -9.20 1.00 -18.82
N LYS A 85 -8.75 0.59 -17.62
CA LYS A 85 -7.42 0.01 -17.43
C LYS A 85 -7.49 -1.50 -17.26
N GLU A 86 -6.39 -2.14 -17.57
CA GLU A 86 -6.12 -3.54 -17.31
C GLU A 86 -5.12 -3.70 -16.17
N ILE A 87 -5.16 -4.86 -15.53
CA ILE A 87 -4.21 -5.26 -14.50
C ILE A 87 -3.46 -6.49 -14.98
N ALA A 88 -2.14 -6.41 -14.96
CA ALA A 88 -1.27 -7.56 -15.02
C ALA A 88 -0.66 -7.78 -13.64
N GLN A 89 -0.59 -9.04 -13.21
CA GLN A 89 0.08 -9.42 -11.98
C GLN A 89 1.03 -10.58 -12.25
N ASN A 90 2.16 -10.60 -11.55
CA ASN A 90 3.12 -11.68 -11.64
C ASN A 90 3.77 -11.94 -10.28
N LYS A 91 3.80 -13.21 -9.86
CA LYS A 91 4.57 -13.61 -8.69
C LYS A 91 6.04 -13.72 -9.10
N ILE A 92 6.85 -12.72 -8.77
CA ILE A 92 8.28 -12.69 -9.12
C ILE A 92 9.04 -13.79 -8.37
N SER A 93 8.71 -13.96 -7.09
CA SER A 93 9.27 -14.97 -6.20
C SER A 93 8.29 -15.25 -5.07
N ASP A 94 8.60 -16.23 -4.21
CA ASP A 94 7.94 -16.31 -2.91
C ASP A 94 8.15 -15.00 -2.14
N GLY A 95 7.06 -14.47 -1.57
CA GLY A 95 7.08 -13.21 -0.84
C GLY A 95 7.04 -11.94 -1.69
N LYS A 96 6.95 -12.03 -3.03
CA LYS A 96 6.95 -10.84 -3.91
C LYS A 96 5.98 -10.95 -5.09
N LEU A 97 4.98 -10.07 -5.13
CA LEU A 97 4.00 -9.92 -6.22
C LEU A 97 4.24 -8.58 -6.94
N ARG A 98 4.42 -8.61 -8.26
CA ARG A 98 4.38 -7.41 -9.10
C ARG A 98 2.98 -7.16 -9.63
N ILE A 99 2.59 -5.89 -9.64
CA ILE A 99 1.32 -5.40 -10.15
C ILE A 99 1.61 -4.29 -11.16
N ILE A 100 1.02 -4.38 -12.34
CA ILE A 100 1.07 -3.35 -13.37
C ILE A 100 -0.36 -3.01 -13.76
N CYS A 101 -0.75 -1.76 -13.55
CA CYS A 101 -1.99 -1.20 -14.06
C CYS A 101 -1.69 -0.32 -15.28
N TYR A 102 -2.25 -0.66 -16.43
CA TYR A 102 -1.98 0.01 -17.70
C TYR A 102 -3.25 0.09 -18.57
N GLY A 103 -3.22 0.90 -19.62
CA GLY A 103 -4.29 0.96 -20.61
C GLY A 103 -3.86 1.78 -21.82
N ILE A 104 -4.59 1.64 -22.92
CA ILE A 104 -4.34 2.42 -24.15
C ILE A 104 -4.88 3.86 -24.08
N ASN A 105 -5.73 4.15 -23.10
CA ASN A 105 -6.27 5.48 -22.85
C ASN A 105 -5.45 6.23 -21.79
N GLN A 106 -5.71 7.53 -21.68
CA GLN A 106 -5.06 8.43 -20.73
C GLN A 106 -6.00 8.86 -19.59
N ASP A 107 -7.07 8.07 -19.33
CA ASP A 107 -8.02 8.40 -18.27
C ASP A 107 -7.28 8.40 -16.92
N ILE A 108 -7.53 9.42 -16.10
CA ILE A 108 -6.89 9.55 -14.80
C ILE A 108 -7.36 8.44 -13.86
N ILE A 109 -6.43 7.86 -13.12
CA ILE A 109 -6.74 6.98 -11.98
C ILE A 109 -7.22 7.86 -10.83
N SER A 110 -8.47 7.67 -10.44
CA SER A 110 -9.11 8.45 -9.38
C SER A 110 -8.54 8.09 -8.01
N GLN A 111 -8.61 9.04 -7.07
CA GLN A 111 -8.22 8.80 -5.69
C GLN A 111 -9.18 7.82 -4.98
N GLY A 112 -8.67 7.09 -4.00
CA GLY A 112 -9.42 6.14 -3.18
C GLY A 112 -8.82 4.74 -3.19
N ALA A 113 -9.61 3.74 -2.77
CA ALA A 113 -9.23 2.33 -2.79
C ALA A 113 -9.30 1.78 -4.23
N ILE A 114 -8.17 1.85 -4.93
CA ILE A 114 -8.05 1.53 -6.35
C ILE A 114 -7.94 0.02 -6.61
N ALA A 115 -7.59 -0.78 -5.60
CA ALA A 115 -7.56 -2.23 -5.72
C ALA A 115 -7.71 -2.94 -4.37
N ASP A 116 -8.19 -4.18 -4.43
CA ASP A 116 -8.22 -5.13 -3.33
C ASP A 116 -7.15 -6.19 -3.56
N ILE A 117 -6.21 -6.33 -2.62
CA ILE A 117 -5.14 -7.33 -2.64
C ILE A 117 -5.49 -8.41 -1.62
N SER A 118 -5.74 -9.62 -2.09
CA SER A 118 -6.11 -10.75 -1.23
C SER A 118 -4.96 -11.71 -1.01
N PHE A 119 -4.84 -12.19 0.22
CA PHE A 119 -3.91 -13.24 0.63
C PHE A 119 -4.66 -14.30 1.42
N LYS A 120 -4.29 -15.57 1.24
CA LYS A 120 -4.66 -16.61 2.19
C LYS A 120 -3.65 -16.63 3.33
N VAL A 121 -4.12 -16.57 4.58
CA VAL A 121 -3.27 -16.78 5.76
C VAL A 121 -3.03 -18.27 5.90
N LYS A 122 -1.77 -18.71 5.96
CA LYS A 122 -1.43 -20.12 6.14
C LYS A 122 -2.05 -20.66 7.42
N THR A 123 -2.49 -21.92 7.40
CA THR A 123 -3.03 -22.59 8.59
C THR A 123 -1.98 -22.77 9.70
N THR A 124 -0.70 -22.74 9.34
CA THR A 124 0.46 -22.81 10.24
C THR A 124 0.98 -21.44 10.68
N ALA A 125 0.32 -20.34 10.29
CA ALA A 125 0.75 -19.00 10.65
C ALA A 125 0.73 -18.80 12.18
N VAL A 126 1.81 -18.27 12.72
CA VAL A 126 1.92 -17.93 14.14
C VAL A 126 1.10 -16.66 14.42
N ILE A 127 0.46 -16.61 15.58
CA ILE A 127 -0.25 -15.42 16.07
C ILE A 127 0.76 -14.27 16.25
N GLY A 128 0.42 -13.08 15.78
CA GLY A 128 1.31 -11.93 15.82
C GLY A 128 1.05 -10.95 14.69
N THR A 129 2.06 -10.17 14.31
CA THR A 129 1.97 -9.25 13.18
C THR A 129 2.94 -9.64 12.08
N THR A 130 2.51 -9.53 10.82
CA THR A 130 3.37 -9.66 9.64
C THR A 130 3.28 -8.40 8.78
N GLN A 131 4.39 -7.96 8.22
CA GLN A 131 4.43 -6.75 7.40
C GLN A 131 4.08 -7.08 5.94
N VAL A 132 3.31 -6.19 5.32
CA VAL A 132 3.11 -6.14 3.88
C VAL A 132 3.55 -4.77 3.40
N SER A 133 4.55 -4.70 2.51
CA SER A 133 5.17 -3.44 2.10
C SER A 133 5.11 -3.22 0.59
N ILE A 134 5.13 -1.95 0.20
CA ILE A 134 5.19 -1.55 -1.21
C ILE A 134 6.67 -1.35 -1.60
N SER A 135 7.12 -1.80 -2.77
CA SER A 135 8.42 -1.45 -3.34
C SER A 135 8.35 -1.21 -4.85
N ASP A 136 9.46 -0.76 -5.43
CA ASP A 136 9.64 -0.65 -6.89
C ASP A 136 8.51 0.13 -7.60
N VAL A 137 8.05 1.20 -6.95
CA VAL A 137 6.93 2.04 -7.39
C VAL A 137 7.36 2.91 -8.56
N VAL A 138 6.59 2.85 -9.63
CA VAL A 138 6.61 3.81 -10.73
C VAL A 138 5.17 4.18 -11.02
N VAL A 139 4.82 5.44 -10.89
CA VAL A 139 3.52 5.98 -11.33
C VAL A 139 3.80 6.91 -12.50
N ALA A 140 3.02 6.80 -13.57
CA ALA A 140 3.25 7.57 -14.80
C ALA A 140 2.07 8.50 -15.09
N ASN A 141 2.39 9.66 -15.66
CA ASN A 141 1.40 10.57 -16.26
C ASN A 141 1.16 10.26 -17.75
N ALA A 142 0.24 11.00 -18.36
CA ALA A 142 -0.13 10.88 -19.77
C ALA A 142 1.04 11.04 -20.76
N ASN A 143 2.12 11.70 -20.36
CA ASN A 143 3.34 11.89 -21.17
C ASN A 143 4.40 10.81 -20.91
N ALA A 144 4.03 9.70 -20.26
CA ALA A 144 4.93 8.63 -19.83
C ALA A 144 6.07 9.10 -18.89
N SER A 145 5.90 10.25 -18.23
CA SER A 145 6.84 10.74 -17.23
C SER A 145 6.47 10.23 -15.85
N ALA A 146 7.49 9.88 -15.06
CA ALA A 146 7.29 9.41 -13.70
C ALA A 146 6.76 10.55 -12.80
N ILE A 147 5.81 10.21 -11.95
CA ILE A 147 5.25 11.05 -10.89
C ILE A 147 5.98 10.69 -9.60
N VAL A 148 6.41 11.72 -8.85
CA VAL A 148 7.05 11.53 -7.54
C VAL A 148 5.99 11.06 -6.55
N SER A 149 6.22 9.90 -5.94
CA SER A 149 5.23 9.24 -5.10
C SER A 149 5.80 8.74 -3.77
N THR A 150 5.02 8.90 -2.71
CA THR A 150 5.27 8.25 -1.41
C THR A 150 4.49 6.96 -1.26
N LYS A 151 4.92 6.15 -0.29
CA LYS A 151 4.26 4.89 0.07
C LYS A 151 4.07 4.77 1.58
N THR A 152 3.01 4.12 1.99
CA THR A 152 2.77 3.70 3.37
C THR A 152 2.46 2.21 3.40
N ASP A 153 3.31 1.47 4.09
CA ASP A 153 3.20 0.03 4.27
C ASP A 153 2.07 -0.35 5.25
N ASN A 154 1.77 -1.64 5.32
CA ASN A 154 0.78 -2.20 6.23
C ASN A 154 1.40 -3.25 7.19
N SER A 155 0.78 -3.37 8.37
CA SER A 155 0.96 -4.49 9.27
C SER A 155 -0.34 -5.27 9.39
N VAL A 156 -0.29 -6.57 9.09
CA VAL A 156 -1.41 -7.50 9.23
C VAL A 156 -1.33 -8.17 10.59
N THR A 157 -2.40 -8.08 11.39
CA THR A 157 -2.48 -8.78 12.67
C THR A 157 -3.16 -10.14 12.51
N ILE A 158 -2.42 -11.20 12.79
CA ILE A 158 -2.89 -12.57 12.83
C ILE A 158 -3.34 -12.90 14.25
N GLN A 159 -4.61 -13.27 14.40
CA GLN A 159 -5.24 -13.60 15.68
C GLN A 159 -5.72 -15.05 15.69
N GLN A 160 -5.98 -15.57 16.89
CA GLN A 160 -6.50 -16.91 17.04
C GLN A 160 -7.86 -17.05 16.37
N ASN A 161 -8.12 -18.20 15.76
CA ASN A 161 -9.46 -18.57 15.36
C ASN A 161 -10.29 -18.85 16.63
N SER A 162 -11.20 -17.94 16.98
CA SER A 162 -12.12 -18.16 18.10
C SER A 162 -13.19 -19.16 17.68
N LEU A 163 -12.95 -20.45 17.89
CA LEU A 163 -14.04 -21.43 17.92
C LEU A 163 -15.01 -20.98 19.02
N GLN A 164 -16.26 -20.68 18.66
CA GLN A 164 -17.31 -20.39 19.64
C GLN A 164 -17.39 -21.59 20.63
N PRO A 165 -17.41 -21.36 21.95
CA PRO A 165 -17.55 -22.45 22.92
C PRO A 165 -18.82 -23.27 22.61
N PRO A 166 -18.80 -24.61 22.78
CA PRO A 166 -20.00 -25.43 22.68
C PRO A 166 -21.10 -24.81 23.56
N GLN A 167 -22.25 -24.50 22.97
CA GLN A 167 -23.40 -24.05 23.75
C GLN A 167 -23.85 -25.24 24.60
N PHE A 168 -23.80 -25.11 25.93
CA PHE A 168 -24.43 -26.09 26.80
C PHE A 168 -25.95 -26.05 26.55
N VAL A 169 -26.51 -27.14 26.03
CA VAL A 169 -27.96 -27.32 25.97
C VAL A 169 -28.44 -27.57 27.40
N ASN A 170 -29.16 -26.62 27.98
CA ASN A 170 -29.84 -26.82 29.25
C ASN A 170 -30.97 -27.85 29.03
N ILE A 171 -30.74 -29.10 29.44
CA ILE A 171 -31.79 -30.10 29.49
C ILE A 171 -32.59 -29.88 30.78
N THR A 172 -33.81 -29.37 30.66
CA THR A 172 -34.76 -29.38 31.77
C THR A 172 -35.29 -30.81 31.93
N ILE A 173 -34.86 -31.50 32.99
CA ILE A 173 -35.47 -32.77 33.37
C ILE A 173 -36.83 -32.45 33.99
N VAL A 174 -37.91 -32.82 33.29
CA VAL A 174 -39.26 -32.81 33.87
C VAL A 174 -39.43 -34.13 34.59
N ASN A 175 -39.43 -34.09 35.93
CA ASN A 175 -39.79 -35.27 36.73
C ASN A 175 -41.30 -35.46 36.65
N ASN A 176 -41.70 -36.66 36.24
CA ASN A 176 -43.07 -37.10 36.02
C ASN A 176 -43.80 -37.37 37.34
#